data_AF-A0A7Y2U7H6-F1
#
_entry.id   AF-A0A7Y2U7H6-F1
#
_cell.length_a   1.000
_cell.length_b   1.000
_cell.length_c   1.000
_cell.angle_alpha   90.00
_cell.angle_beta   90.00
_cell.angle_gamma   90.00
#
_symmetry.space_group_name_H-M   'P 1'
#
loop_
_entity.id
_entity.type
_entity.pdbx_description
1 polymer ?
#
loop_
_entity_poly.entity_id
_entity_poly.type
_entity_poly.pdbx_seq_one_letter_code
_entity_poly.pdbx_strand_id
1 'polypeptide(L)' 'DVQANSKDIGEAKEPVVADYDGDEFAIAFNPEFLMAPLKNLDEETVYLDLIDGMSPGVVRVDGTFLYVIMPMRVSA' A
#
# COMPACT_ATOMS: atom_id res chain seq x y z
N ASP A 1 -9.88 0.12 1.98
CA ASP A 1 -9.98 1.53 1.51
C ASP A 1 -8.64 2.21 1.71
N VAL A 2 -8.34 3.25 0.93
CA VAL A 2 -7.10 4.04 1.08
C VAL A 2 -7.46 5.40 1.64
N GLN A 3 -6.73 5.83 2.68
CA GLN A 3 -6.94 7.10 3.37
C GLN A 3 -5.65 7.90 3.38
N ALA A 4 -5.75 9.22 3.17
CA ALA A 4 -4.64 10.15 3.26
C ALA A 4 -5.06 11.39 4.05
N ASN A 5 -4.19 11.88 4.93
CA ASN A 5 -4.43 13.06 5.76
C ASN A 5 -3.22 13.99 5.69
N SER A 6 -3.47 15.28 5.41
CA SER A 6 -2.48 16.36 5.49
C SER A 6 -3.09 17.56 6.20
N LYS A 7 -2.33 18.17 7.13
CA LYS A 7 -2.80 19.31 7.93
C LYS A 7 -3.25 20.51 7.10
N ASP A 8 -2.62 20.71 5.94
CA ASP A 8 -2.85 21.89 5.09
C ASP A 8 -3.87 21.63 3.97
N ILE A 9 -4.11 20.36 3.61
CA ILE A 9 -4.93 19.96 2.46
C ILE A 9 -6.25 19.29 2.88
N GLY A 10 -6.27 18.64 4.06
CA GLY A 10 -7.42 17.91 4.59
C GLY A 10 -7.29 16.39 4.44
N GLU A 11 -8.43 15.72 4.44
CA GLU A 11 -8.55 14.26 4.40
C GLU A 11 -9.12 13.78 3.06
N ALA A 12 -8.56 12.70 2.52
CA ALA A 12 -9.07 12.00 1.36
C ALA A 12 -9.28 10.53 1.71
N LYS A 13 -10.39 9.96 1.22
CA LYS A 13 -10.73 8.55 1.40
C LYS A 13 -11.30 8.00 0.11
N GLU A 14 -10.67 6.95 -0.41
CA GLU A 14 -11.10 6.29 -1.63
C GLU A 14 -11.25 4.79 -1.41
N PRO A 15 -12.40 4.20 -1.77
CA PRO A 15 -12.54 2.75 -1.78
C PRO A 15 -11.70 2.18 -2.93
N VAL A 16 -10.97 1.09 -2.66
CA VAL A 16 -10.21 0.35 -3.66
C VAL A 16 -10.76 -1.07 -3.67
N VAL A 17 -11.06 -1.56 -4.87
CA VAL A 17 -11.46 -2.95 -5.08
C VAL A 17 -10.21 -3.80 -5.06
N ALA A 18 -10.14 -4.75 -4.13
CA ALA A 18 -9.08 -5.73 -4.03
C ALA A 18 -9.70 -7.08 -3.64
N ASP A 19 -9.12 -8.16 -4.14
CA ASP A 19 -9.43 -9.51 -3.65
C ASP A 19 -8.64 -9.75 -2.37
N TYR A 20 -9.34 -9.90 -1.25
CA TYR A 20 -8.74 -10.02 0.08
C TYR A 20 -9.62 -10.90 0.97
N ASP A 21 -9.04 -11.96 1.52
CA ASP A 21 -9.72 -12.96 2.35
C ASP A 21 -9.13 -13.09 3.78
N GLY A 22 -8.18 -12.21 4.14
CA GLY A 22 -7.53 -12.18 5.45
C GLY A 22 -8.28 -11.36 6.51
N ASP A 23 -7.68 -11.26 7.69
CA ASP A 23 -8.21 -10.48 8.82
C ASP A 23 -8.16 -8.97 8.54
N GLU A 24 -9.07 -8.19 9.12
CA GLU A 24 -9.06 -6.73 8.96
C GLU A 24 -7.87 -6.12 9.73
N PHE A 25 -7.04 -5.33 9.04
CA PHE A 25 -5.96 -4.57 9.64
C PHE A 25 -5.74 -3.23 8.94
N ALA A 26 -5.06 -2.32 9.63
CA ALA A 26 -4.64 -1.04 9.07
C ALA A 26 -3.11 -0.96 9.03
N ILE A 27 -2.59 -0.44 7.92
CA ILE A 27 -1.16 -0.22 7.69
C ILE A 27 -0.99 1.13 6.99
N ALA A 28 0.02 1.90 7.38
CA ALA A 28 0.36 3.15 6.73
C ALA A 28 1.68 3.02 5.98
N PHE A 29 1.71 3.56 4.76
CA PHE A 29 2.90 3.62 3.92
C PHE A 29 3.20 5.07 3.55
N ASN A 30 4.47 5.35 3.25
CA ASN A 30 4.82 6.59 2.59
C ASN A 30 4.24 6.55 1.16
N PRO A 31 3.35 7.49 0.76
CA PRO A 31 2.73 7.47 -0.55
C PRO A 31 3.74 7.60 -1.69
N GLU A 32 4.87 8.29 -1.50
CA GLU A 32 5.91 8.42 -2.52
C GLU A 32 6.55 7.06 -2.81
N PHE A 33 6.84 6.28 -1.77
CA PHE A 33 7.45 4.96 -1.91
C PHE A 33 6.48 3.91 -2.43
N LEU A 34 5.18 4.04 -2.12
CA LEU A 34 4.15 3.15 -2.68
C LEU A 34 3.87 3.46 -4.15
N MET A 35 3.87 4.73 -4.56
CA MET A 35 3.66 5.13 -5.96
C MET A 35 4.86 4.86 -6.86
N ALA A 36 6.09 4.83 -6.32
CA ALA A 36 7.31 4.65 -7.09
C ALA A 36 7.29 3.40 -8.00
N PRO A 37 6.98 2.18 -7.51
CA PRO A 37 6.84 1.02 -8.40
C PRO A 37 5.63 1.18 -9.33
N LEU A 38 4.47 1.62 -8.82
CA LEU A 38 3.23 1.69 -9.60
C LEU A 38 3.31 2.62 -10.83
N LYS A 39 4.17 3.64 -10.81
CA LYS A 39 4.40 4.53 -11.96
C LYS A 39 5.29 3.94 -13.05
N ASN A 40 5.99 2.84 -12.76
CA ASN A 40 6.97 2.22 -13.64
C ASN A 40 6.61 0.77 -14.00
N LEU A 41 5.53 0.23 -13.42
CA LEU A 41 4.97 -1.06 -13.78
C LEU A 41 3.99 -0.87 -14.94
N ASP A 42 4.09 -1.73 -15.95
CA ASP A 42 3.21 -1.74 -17.13
C ASP A 42 2.08 -2.79 -16.96
N GLU A 43 2.03 -3.46 -15.82
CA GLU A 43 1.08 -4.52 -15.48
C GLU A 43 -0.27 -3.95 -15.02
N GLU A 44 -1.37 -4.55 -15.48
CA GLU A 44 -2.73 -4.18 -15.09
C GLU A 44 -3.04 -4.58 -13.64
N THR A 45 -2.40 -5.64 -13.13
CA THR A 45 -2.60 -6.18 -11.78
C THR A 45 -1.29 -6.22 -11.01
N VAL A 46 -1.33 -5.73 -9.77
CA VAL A 46 -0.25 -5.80 -8.81
C VAL A 46 -0.73 -6.53 -7.56
N TYR A 47 0.17 -7.24 -6.90
CA TYR A 47 -0.12 -7.93 -5.65
C TYR A 47 0.61 -7.23 -4.51
N LEU A 48 -0.11 -7.00 -3.41
CA LEU A 48 0.44 -6.52 -2.16
C LEU A 48 0.41 -7.67 -1.15
N ASP A 49 1.57 -8.27 -0.90
CA ASP A 49 1.70 -9.28 0.15
C ASP A 49 1.99 -8.56 1.46
N LEU A 50 1.08 -8.72 2.43
CA LEU A 50 1.11 -8.06 3.73
C LEU A 50 0.92 -9.10 4.83
N ILE A 51 1.63 -8.93 5.95
CA ILE A 51 1.58 -9.86 7.09
C ILE A 51 0.79 -9.23 8.24
N ASP A 52 1.18 -8.02 8.64
CA ASP A 52 0.56 -7.26 9.72
C ASP A 52 0.85 -5.75 9.54
N GLY A 53 0.33 -4.89 10.41
CA GLY A 53 0.49 -3.43 10.33
C GLY A 53 1.89 -2.89 10.63
N MET A 54 2.87 -3.74 10.97
CA MET A 54 4.23 -3.37 11.38
C MET A 54 5.33 -4.07 10.58
N SER A 55 4.99 -5.16 9.90
CA SER A 55 5.88 -5.95 9.05
C SER A 55 6.08 -5.30 7.68
N PRO A 56 7.24 -5.51 7.02
CA PRO A 56 7.46 -5.05 5.66
C PRO A 56 6.39 -5.59 4.70
N GLY A 57 5.90 -4.73 3.81
CA GLY A 57 5.03 -5.12 2.71
C GLY A 57 5.83 -5.41 1.45
N VAL A 58 5.31 -6.28 0.59
CA VAL A 58 5.91 -6.59 -0.70
C VAL A 58 4.93 -6.25 -1.82
N VAL A 59 5.37 -5.40 -2.74
CA VAL A 59 4.69 -5.17 -4.02
C VAL A 59 5.34 -6.08 -5.06
N ARG A 60 4.54 -6.90 -5.73
CA ARG A 60 4.99 -7.78 -6.81
C ARG A 60 4.00 -7.80 -7.97
N VAL A 61 4.46 -8.30 -9.10
CA VAL A 61 3.64 -8.58 -10.29
C VAL A 61 3.86 -10.03 -10.71
N ASP A 62 3.12 -10.48 -11.72
CA ASP A 62 3.35 -11.78 -12.32
C ASP A 62 4.70 -11.79 -13.06
N GLY A 63 5.75 -12.29 -12.40
CA GLY A 63 7.11 -12.29 -12.94
C GLY A 63 8.19 -12.25 -11.87
N THR A 64 9.29 -11.56 -12.16
CA THR A 64 10.49 -11.50 -11.28
C THR A 64 10.66 -10.16 -10.57
N PHE A 65 9.66 -9.27 -10.61
CA PHE A 65 9.73 -7.98 -9.92
C PHE A 65 9.26 -8.10 -8.47
N LEU A 66 10.07 -7.60 -7.55
CA LEU A 66 9.78 -7.55 -6.13
C LEU A 66 10.26 -6.22 -5.56
N TYR A 67 9.35 -5.52 -4.88
CA TYR A 67 9.63 -4.25 -4.25
C TYR A 67 9.20 -4.27 -2.78
N VAL A 68 10.15 -4.08 -1.88
CA VAL A 68 9.91 -4.11 -0.43
C VAL A 68 9.67 -2.69 0.08
N ILE A 69 8.57 -2.50 0.81
CA ILE A 69 8.21 -1.24 1.43
C ILE A 69 8.05 -1.40 2.95
N MET A 70 8.68 -0.50 3.70
CA MET A 70 8.56 -0.48 5.16
C MET A 70 7.33 0.33 5.59
N PRO A 71 6.52 -0.16 6.54
CA PRO A 71 5.41 0.60 7.06
C PRO A 71 5.87 1.77 7.94
N MET A 72 5.01 2.76 8.03
CA MET A 72 5.15 3.88 8.94
C MET A 72 4.29 3.64 10.19
N ARG A 73 4.83 4.01 11.35
CA ARG A 73 4.02 4.10 12.57
C ARG A 73 3.12 5.32 12.46
N VAL A 74 1.83 5.09 12.30
CA VAL A 74 0.80 6.09 12.55
C VAL A 74 0.46 6.03 14.03
N SER A 75 0.78 7.09 14.75
CA SER A 75 0.20 7.32 16.08
C SER A 75 -1.30 7.56 15.87
N ALA A 76 -2.13 6.68 16.42
CA ALA A 76 -3.57 6.88 16.49
C ALA A 76 -3.92 8.18 17.25
#